data_AF-A0A9P4A3F6-F1
#
_entry.id   AF-A0A9P4A3F6-F1
#
_cell.length_a   1.000
_cell.length_b   1.000
_cell.length_c   1.000
_cell.angle_alpha   90.00
_cell.angle_beta   90.00
_cell.angle_gamma   90.00
#
_symmetry.space_group_name_H-M   'P 1'
#
loop_
_entity.id
_entity.type
_entity.pdbx_description
1 polymer ?
#
loop_
_entity_poly.entity_id
_entity_poly.type
_entity_poly.pdbx_seq_one_letter_code
_entity_poly.pdbx_strand_id
1 'polypeptide(L)'
;MKIRCQEHYDKVAEYAKSIGDTTFQNCIGRLKQWEKNSNGRYEIEFYWDFAPYSFGFAERTPDGRNGIVGGLLYHGRPDESFAVMIGGPFHGWSIHT
;
A
#
# COMPACT_ATOMS: atom_id res chain seq x y z
N MET A 1 -10.83 3.97 -4.24
CA MET A 1 -9.86 3.01 -3.68
C MET A 1 -10.68 1.93 -3.01
N LYS A 2 -10.45 0.70 -3.43
CA LYS A 2 -11.18 -0.47 -2.98
C LYS A 2 -10.29 -1.37 -2.15
N ILE A 3 -10.75 -1.77 -0.98
CA ILE A 3 -10.00 -2.63 -0.06
C ILE A 3 -10.63 -4.01 -0.10
N ARG A 4 -9.93 -5.01 -0.66
CA ARG A 4 -10.43 -6.41 -0.70
C ARG A 4 -10.16 -7.19 0.57
N CYS A 5 -9.21 -6.73 1.38
CA CYS A 5 -8.75 -7.39 2.60
C CYS A 5 -9.00 -6.48 3.82
N GLN A 6 -10.27 -6.13 4.07
CA GLN A 6 -10.63 -5.12 5.07
C GLN A 6 -10.10 -5.44 6.48
N GLU A 7 -10.22 -6.68 6.93
CA GLU A 7 -9.69 -7.10 8.24
C GLU A 7 -8.17 -6.88 8.36
N HIS A 8 -7.42 -7.17 7.29
CA HIS A 8 -5.98 -6.90 7.24
C HIS A 8 -5.71 -5.40 7.25
N TYR A 9 -6.46 -4.62 6.43
CA TYR A 9 -6.36 -3.16 6.43
C TYR A 9 -6.55 -2.54 7.81
N ASP A 10 -7.59 -2.95 8.54
CA ASP A 10 -7.89 -2.43 9.86
C ASP A 10 -6.77 -2.78 10.86
N LYS A 11 -6.25 -4.01 10.79
CA LYS A 11 -5.09 -4.45 11.59
C LYS A 11 -3.84 -3.62 11.30
N VAL A 12 -3.54 -3.34 10.03
CA VAL A 12 -2.37 -2.52 9.66
C VAL A 12 -2.56 -1.08 10.12
N ALA A 13 -3.76 -0.52 9.97
CA ALA A 13 -4.07 0.83 10.41
C ALA A 13 -3.92 0.97 11.94
N GLU A 14 -4.41 -0.02 12.70
CA GLU A 14 -4.24 -0.08 14.15
C GLU A 14 -2.77 -0.22 14.55
N TYR A 15 -2.02 -1.09 13.87
CA TYR A 15 -0.60 -1.27 14.12
C TYR A 15 0.20 0.02 13.87
N ALA A 16 0.00 0.68 12.73
CA ALA A 16 0.64 1.96 12.40
C ALA A 16 0.36 3.01 13.50
N LYS A 17 -0.88 3.07 13.99
CA LYS A 17 -1.27 3.95 15.10
C LYS A 17 -0.56 3.58 16.41
N SER A 18 -0.45 2.29 16.73
CA SER A 18 0.19 1.83 17.97
C SER A 18 1.68 2.16 18.05
N ILE A 19 2.37 2.21 16.91
CA ILE A 19 3.80 2.56 16.84
C ILE A 19 4.04 4.06 16.57
N GLY A 20 2.97 4.86 16.45
CA GLY A 20 3.05 6.28 16.16
C GLY A 20 3.59 6.62 14.76
N ASP A 21 3.53 5.67 13.82
CA ASP A 21 4.03 5.85 12.46
C ASP A 21 2.93 6.45 11.55
N THR A 22 3.29 7.51 10.83
CA THR A 22 2.37 8.24 9.94
C THR A 22 2.55 7.90 8.46
N THR A 23 3.60 7.16 8.10
CA THR A 23 3.96 6.83 6.72
C THR A 23 2.91 5.96 6.03
N PHE A 24 2.22 5.07 6.78
CA PHE A 24 1.08 4.31 6.26
C PHE A 24 -0.02 5.24 5.72
N GLN A 25 -0.52 6.15 6.57
CA GLN A 25 -1.57 7.08 6.19
C GLN A 25 -1.13 8.04 5.08
N ASN A 26 0.13 8.47 5.09
CA ASN A 26 0.71 9.29 4.03
C ASN A 26 0.70 8.54 2.67
N CYS A 27 1.06 7.25 2.66
CA CYS A 27 1.00 6.43 1.46
C CYS A 27 -0.43 6.21 0.97
N ILE A 28 -1.38 5.95 1.87
CA ILE A 28 -2.81 5.87 1.51
C ILE A 28 -3.28 7.19 0.87
N GLY A 29 -2.89 8.34 1.43
CA GLY A 29 -3.18 9.65 0.85
C GLY A 29 -2.61 9.82 -0.56
N ARG A 30 -1.35 9.41 -0.77
CA ARG A 30 -0.70 9.44 -2.10
C ARG A 30 -1.41 8.55 -3.11
N LEU A 31 -1.82 7.34 -2.73
CA LEU A 31 -2.55 6.42 -3.61
C LEU A 31 -3.96 6.94 -3.93
N LYS A 32 -4.68 7.50 -2.96
CA LYS A 32 -5.97 8.19 -3.22
C LYS A 32 -5.82 9.36 -4.18
N GLN A 33 -4.75 10.16 -4.03
CA GLN A 33 -4.46 11.26 -4.95
C GLN A 33 -4.08 10.74 -6.35
N TRP A 34 -3.32 9.65 -6.43
CA TRP A 34 -3.00 8.97 -7.69
C TRP A 34 -4.29 8.54 -8.40
N GLU A 35 -5.18 7.81 -7.72
CA GLU A 35 -6.49 7.44 -8.26
C GLU A 35 -7.29 8.65 -8.76
N LYS A 36 -7.32 9.74 -7.99
CA LYS A 36 -7.99 10.99 -8.40
C LYS A 36 -7.38 11.58 -9.68
N ASN A 37 -6.05 11.55 -9.81
CA ASN A 37 -5.34 12.04 -10.99
C ASN A 37 -5.60 11.20 -12.24
N SER A 38 -6.13 9.98 -12.09
CA SER A 38 -6.53 9.14 -13.22
C SER A 38 -7.74 9.69 -13.99
N ASN A 39 -8.50 10.62 -13.41
CA ASN A 39 -9.76 11.15 -13.96
C ASN A 39 -10.76 10.03 -14.31
N GLY A 40 -10.89 9.04 -13.43
CA GLY A 40 -11.83 7.93 -13.57
C GLY A 40 -11.37 6.79 -14.50
N ARG A 41 -10.11 6.80 -14.94
CA ARG A 41 -9.55 5.71 -15.76
C ARG A 41 -9.40 4.41 -14.99
N TYR A 42 -9.12 4.47 -13.70
CA TYR A 42 -8.99 3.31 -12.83
C TYR A 42 -9.32 3.63 -11.37
N GLU A 43 -9.62 2.59 -10.61
CA GLU A 43 -9.63 2.57 -9.15
C GLU A 43 -8.40 1.81 -8.65
N ILE A 44 -7.77 2.25 -7.56
CA ILE A 44 -6.75 1.46 -6.88
C ILE A 44 -7.43 0.40 -6.01
N GLU A 45 -7.10 -0.86 -6.26
CA GLU A 45 -7.61 -2.00 -5.51
C GLU A 45 -6.50 -2.65 -4.67
N PHE A 46 -6.70 -2.70 -3.36
CA PHE A 46 -5.81 -3.35 -2.38
C PHE A 46 -6.19 -4.81 -2.19
N TYR A 47 -5.18 -5.66 -2.13
CA TYR A 47 -5.29 -7.08 -1.81
C TYR A 47 -4.16 -7.52 -0.88
N TRP A 48 -4.32 -8.72 -0.33
CA TRP A 48 -3.42 -9.26 0.66
C TRP A 48 -2.02 -9.49 0.08
N ASP A 49 -0.99 -9.15 0.85
CA ASP A 49 0.41 -9.48 0.61
C ASP A 49 0.90 -10.49 1.66
N PHE A 50 1.89 -11.30 1.31
CA PHE A 50 2.44 -12.28 2.25
C PHE A 50 3.22 -11.62 3.39
N ALA A 51 3.83 -10.47 3.14
CA ALA A 51 4.57 -9.74 4.14
C ALA A 51 3.62 -9.13 5.18
N PRO A 52 3.92 -9.28 6.48
CA PRO A 52 3.15 -8.65 7.53
C PRO A 52 3.01 -7.14 7.29
N TYR A 53 1.84 -6.62 7.61
CA TYR A 53 1.53 -5.20 7.50
C TYR A 53 1.66 -4.57 6.10
N SER A 54 1.79 -5.40 5.06
CA SER A 54 1.97 -4.96 3.67
C SER A 54 0.74 -5.29 2.82
N PHE A 55 0.64 -4.65 1.66
CA PHE A 55 -0.43 -4.87 0.67
C PHE A 55 0.14 -4.96 -0.72
N GLY A 56 -0.45 -5.81 -1.55
CA GLY A 56 -0.40 -5.61 -2.99
C GLY A 56 -1.50 -4.63 -3.40
N PHE A 57 -1.25 -3.88 -4.47
CA PHE A 57 -2.29 -3.07 -5.10
C PHE A 57 -2.22 -3.16 -6.62
N ALA A 58 -3.36 -2.92 -7.26
CA ALA A 58 -3.45 -2.78 -8.70
C ALA A 58 -4.36 -1.61 -9.08
N GLU A 59 -3.99 -0.88 -10.12
CA GLU A 59 -4.93 -0.05 -10.87
C GLU A 59 -5.92 -0.97 -11.60
N ARG A 60 -7.21 -0.82 -11.33
CA ARG A 60 -8.30 -1.58 -11.97
C ARG A 60 -9.15 -0.65 -12.80
N THR A 61 -9.14 -0.87 -14.11
CA THR A 61 -10.00 -0.15 -15.04
C THR A 61 -11.45 -0.66 -14.95
N PRO A 62 -12.46 0.11 -15.40
CA PRO A 62 -13.86 -0.30 -15.34
C PRO A 62 -14.19 -1.61 -16.08
N ASP A 63 -13.42 -1.96 -17.11
CA ASP A 63 -13.58 -3.22 -17.85
C ASP A 63 -12.83 -4.42 -17.22
N GLY A 64 -12.23 -4.22 -16.04
CA GLY A 64 -11.57 -5.25 -15.26
C GLY A 64 -10.09 -5.48 -15.58
N ARG A 65 -9.52 -4.76 -16.55
CA ARG A 65 -8.07 -4.85 -16.86
C ARG A 65 -7.21 -4.15 -15.81
N ASN A 66 -5.98 -4.65 -15.69
CA ASN A 66 -4.95 -4.09 -14.82
C ASN A 66 -4.17 -2.99 -15.54
N GLY A 67 -3.93 -1.89 -14.82
CA GLY A 67 -2.86 -0.94 -15.10
C GLY A 67 -1.60 -1.31 -14.31
N ILE A 68 -1.03 -0.34 -13.61
CA ILE A 68 0.12 -0.56 -12.71
C ILE A 68 -0.27 -1.50 -11.57
N VAL A 69 0.64 -2.43 -11.26
CA VAL A 69 0.57 -3.33 -10.11
C VAL A 69 1.79 -3.03 -9.24
N GLY A 70 1.57 -2.91 -7.94
CA GLY A 70 2.63 -2.54 -7.01
C GLY A 70 2.36 -3.05 -5.60
N GLY A 71 3.18 -2.60 -4.66
CA GLY A 71 3.07 -2.92 -3.24
C GLY A 71 3.06 -1.65 -2.38
N LEU A 72 2.29 -1.69 -1.29
CA LEU A 72 2.46 -0.80 -0.15
C LEU A 72 3.12 -1.63 0.95
N LEU A 73 4.44 -1.55 1.05
CA LEU A 73 5.25 -2.46 1.84
C LEU A 73 5.71 -1.82 3.14
N TYR A 74 5.67 -2.58 4.24
CA TYR A 74 6.19 -2.17 5.54
C TYR A 74 7.63 -2.63 5.72
N HIS A 75 8.55 -1.67 5.82
CA HIS A 75 9.96 -1.90 6.12
C HIS A 75 10.18 -1.87 7.63
N GLY A 76 9.90 -3.02 8.27
CA GLY A 76 9.94 -3.21 9.72
C GLY A 76 11.34 -3.42 10.34
N ARG A 77 11.37 -3.85 11.60
CA ARG A 77 12.56 -4.39 12.28
C ARG A 77 12.18 -5.67 13.07
N PRO A 78 12.46 -6.88 12.53
CA PRO A 78 13.06 -7.14 11.23
C PRO A 78 12.17 -6.70 10.06
N ASP A 79 12.78 -6.45 8.90
CA ASP A 79 12.04 -6.20 7.66
C ASP A 79 11.68 -7.55 7.03
N GLU A 80 10.37 -7.80 6.92
CA GLU A 80 9.80 -9.04 6.39
C GLU A 80 9.20 -8.85 4.98
N SER A 81 9.38 -7.67 4.37
CA SER A 81 8.88 -7.39 3.01
C SER A 81 9.73 -8.03 1.90
N PHE A 82 10.97 -8.42 2.23
CA PHE A 82 12.00 -8.87 1.27
C PHE A 82 12.30 -7.87 0.14
N ALA A 83 11.79 -6.64 0.24
CA ALA A 83 12.06 -5.57 -0.72
C ALA A 83 13.24 -4.71 -0.25
N VAL A 84 14.01 -4.19 -1.21
CA VAL A 84 15.15 -3.31 -0.95
C VAL A 84 14.73 -1.86 -1.14
N MET A 85 15.04 -1.02 -0.15
CA MET A 85 14.95 0.43 -0.28
C MET A 85 16.27 0.99 -0.85
N ILE A 86 16.19 1.58 -2.04
CA ILE A 86 17.32 2.30 -2.64
C ILE A 86 17.41 3.69 -2.00
N GLY A 87 18.59 4.06 -1.50
CA GLY A 87 18.83 5.39 -0.89
C GLY A 87 19.10 5.39 0.61
N GLY A 88 19.19 4.22 1.24
CA GLY A 88 19.62 4.07 2.64
C GLY A 88 18.57 3.43 3.53
N PRO A 89 18.85 3.33 4.84
CA PRO A 89 17.92 2.73 5.80
C PRO A 89 16.61 3.51 5.88
N PHE A 90 15.50 2.81 5.71
CA PHE A 90 14.15 3.36 5.85
C PHE A 90 13.35 2.47 6.80
N HIS A 91 12.45 3.08 7.57
CA HIS A 91 11.51 2.38 8.43
C HIS A 91 10.12 3.00 8.26
N GLY A 92 9.11 2.15 8.10
CA GLY A 92 7.74 2.57 7.81
C GLY A 92 7.22 1.98 6.50
N TRP A 93 6.15 2.55 5.98
CA TRP A 93 5.51 2.11 4.74
C TRP A 93 6.01 2.89 3.52
N SER A 94 6.25 2.16 2.43
CA SER A 94 6.68 2.71 1.14
C SER A 94 5.84 2.13 0.00
N ILE A 95 5.64 2.91 -1.06
CA ILE A 95 4.97 2.47 -2.30
C ILE A 95 6.04 1.98 -3.28
N HIS A 96 5.88 0.74 -3.74
CA HIS A 96 6.73 0.06 -4.71
C HIS A 96 5.91 -0.21 -5.97
N THR A 97 6.46 0.09 -7.14
CA THR A 97 5.81 -0.03 -8.46
C THR A 97 6.81 -0.52 -9.49
#